data_AF-A0A2N6CKG2-F1
#
_entry.id   AF-A0A2N6CKG2-F1
#
_cell.length_a   1.000
_cell.length_b   1.000
_cell.length_c   1.000
_cell.angle_alpha   90.00
_cell.angle_beta   90.00
_cell.angle_gamma   90.00
#
_symmetry.space_group_name_H-M   'P 1'
#
loop_
_entity.id
_entity.type
_entity.pdbx_description
1 polymer ?
#
loop_
_entity_poly.entity_id
_entity_poly.type
_entity_poly.pdbx_seq_one_letter_code
_entity_poly.pdbx_strand_id
1 'polypeptide(L)'
;MIKKWGPGRLLLPLLLALGVGSAQAQVTNFSNDVNASIDLGLGWLDTVGAYNNPSSAGNAAGLTLLALLEKRASADQDSAAQGYENASPADQARMRRSAAFIISRAFGASFYAYRDGGDAMALAVYLLSGGPDRGEHPDLPAGLPSDVIGTINAIFDRIAANQNETGGADDGYWCYFNAFCPDSSTTQLVMAGLAAIRSVYSDATYSDAARLAQLNALADRAEAAYIANAITSSDVCNGIAADDAGHGYNRGNAATHQQTASGTWIQLVGGSNVNSAGVQEYLTWAKNRYRYTNIVGNAFSGQSYYYYLWSSSKAYDFIEGSGIDPNPGNTSVEDIGTLDPAAAPVCNVREVHRDPATVPRVPLFGAGGAGYYNDPNEQPRIYFDYAYSLLGYQAADGQYDANGAPGRWDQYASQAYAILVLSRSTGGGCVDSDGDGICDADDNCPTEPNPDQSDRDQDGVGDVCDNCPDVFNPDQEDSNGNGIGDACEDDMLMCDMDGDEDVDRADLRLVGALRGESVPPADPAADFDGDGTITVNDARWCAQQCTRKNCAEDEVQQVFQKSGT
;
A
#
# COMPACT_ATOMS: atom_id res chain seq x y z
N MET A 1 -9.17 -8.41 -66.26
CA MET A 1 -10.21 -7.37 -66.46
C MET A 1 -10.56 -6.84 -65.07
N ILE A 2 -9.83 -5.87 -64.51
CA ILE A 2 -9.96 -4.41 -64.64
C ILE A 2 -11.37 -3.86 -64.34
N LYS A 3 -11.52 -3.24 -63.15
CA LYS A 3 -11.88 -1.81 -62.90
C LYS A 3 -11.74 -1.58 -61.37
N LYS A 4 -10.68 -0.93 -60.85
CA LYS A 4 -10.48 0.52 -60.56
C LYS A 4 -11.70 1.14 -59.85
N TRP A 5 -11.61 1.87 -58.72
CA TRP A 5 -10.86 3.11 -58.45
C TRP A 5 -10.43 3.24 -56.95
N GLY A 6 -9.36 3.99 -56.65
CA GLY A 6 -9.14 4.71 -55.37
C GLY A 6 -9.08 6.22 -55.65
N PRO A 7 -8.55 7.10 -54.77
CA PRO A 7 -8.39 7.10 -53.31
C PRO A 7 -9.12 8.30 -52.63
N GLY A 8 -9.39 8.25 -51.33
CA GLY A 8 -9.98 9.36 -50.56
C GLY A 8 -9.22 9.61 -49.26
N ARG A 9 -8.51 10.74 -49.17
CA ARG A 9 -7.90 11.27 -47.94
C ARG A 9 -9.02 11.74 -46.99
N LEU A 10 -8.93 11.38 -45.72
CA LEU A 10 -9.55 12.14 -44.63
C LEU A 10 -8.56 12.27 -43.46
N LEU A 11 -8.13 13.52 -43.31
CA LEU A 11 -7.67 14.26 -42.13
C LEU A 11 -7.48 13.45 -40.82
N LEU A 12 -6.24 13.42 -40.34
CA LEU A 12 -5.88 13.22 -38.93
C LEU A 12 -6.46 14.37 -38.10
N PRO A 13 -7.21 14.14 -37.01
CA PRO A 13 -7.30 15.12 -35.94
C PRO A 13 -6.03 15.01 -35.10
N LEU A 14 -5.37 16.15 -34.93
CA LEU A 14 -4.29 16.37 -34.00
C LEU A 14 -4.89 16.30 -32.59
N LEU A 15 -4.85 15.13 -31.94
CA LEU A 15 -5.10 15.02 -30.51
C LEU A 15 -3.92 15.68 -29.79
N LEU A 16 -4.14 16.89 -29.27
CA LEU A 16 -3.35 17.41 -28.16
C LEU A 16 -3.65 16.50 -26.97
N ALA A 17 -2.79 15.52 -26.72
CA ALA A 17 -2.66 14.95 -25.40
C ALA A 17 -2.09 16.04 -24.49
N LEU A 18 -2.96 16.73 -23.74
CA LEU A 18 -2.56 17.35 -22.49
C LEU A 18 -2.30 16.19 -21.54
N GLY A 19 -1.05 15.74 -21.52
CA GLY A 19 -0.59 14.78 -20.54
C GLY A 19 -0.73 15.42 -19.16
N VAL A 20 -1.64 14.87 -18.35
CA VAL A 20 -1.42 14.81 -16.91
C VAL A 20 -0.06 14.14 -16.78
N GLY A 21 0.92 14.87 -16.26
CA GLY A 21 2.28 14.38 -16.14
C GLY A 21 2.30 13.22 -15.16
N SER A 22 2.13 11.99 -15.65
CA SER A 22 2.66 10.84 -14.95
C SER A 22 4.16 11.10 -14.80
N ALA A 23 4.63 11.15 -13.55
CA ALA A 23 6.05 11.22 -13.25
C ALA A 23 6.74 10.16 -14.11
N GLN A 24 7.66 10.59 -14.98
CA GLN A 24 8.36 9.64 -15.83
C GLN A 24 9.10 8.68 -14.90
N ALA A 25 8.72 7.40 -14.95
CA ALA A 25 9.52 6.28 -14.48
C ALA A 25 10.97 6.50 -14.97
N GLN A 26 11.90 6.84 -14.07
CA GLN A 26 13.24 7.31 -14.45
C GLN A 26 14.35 6.56 -13.73
N VAL A 27 15.09 5.78 -14.51
CA VAL A 27 16.32 5.13 -14.08
C VAL A 27 17.39 6.19 -13.77
N THR A 28 17.66 6.40 -12.48
CA THR A 28 18.69 7.29 -11.97
C THR A 28 20.05 6.58 -11.78
N ASN A 29 21.11 7.33 -11.48
CA ASN A 29 22.42 6.73 -11.18
C ASN A 29 22.43 5.95 -9.86
N PHE A 30 21.67 6.39 -8.87
CA PHE A 30 21.48 5.64 -7.63
C PHE A 30 20.70 4.36 -7.86
N SER A 31 19.58 4.45 -8.58
CA SER A 31 18.77 3.26 -8.89
C SER A 31 19.62 2.21 -9.64
N ASN A 32 20.47 2.62 -10.58
CA ASN A 32 21.42 1.72 -11.24
C ASN A 32 22.40 1.03 -10.26
N ASP A 33 22.95 1.76 -9.29
CA ASP A 33 23.85 1.17 -8.29
C ASP A 33 23.12 0.21 -7.36
N VAL A 34 21.89 0.55 -6.96
CA VAL A 34 21.00 -0.35 -6.21
C VAL A 34 20.75 -1.63 -6.99
N ASN A 35 20.48 -1.55 -8.30
CA ASN A 35 20.32 -2.76 -9.13
C ASN A 35 21.60 -3.55 -9.28
N ALA A 36 22.73 -2.89 -9.52
CA ALA A 36 24.02 -3.57 -9.62
C ALA A 36 24.35 -4.31 -8.32
N SER A 37 24.07 -3.68 -7.16
CA SER A 37 24.20 -4.29 -5.85
C SER A 37 23.28 -5.50 -5.67
N ILE A 38 22.06 -5.38 -6.18
CA ILE A 38 21.09 -6.48 -6.18
C ILE A 38 21.60 -7.67 -7.01
N ASP A 39 22.07 -7.43 -8.22
CA ASP A 39 22.58 -8.48 -9.10
C ASP A 39 23.83 -9.16 -8.51
N LEU A 40 24.73 -8.40 -7.86
CA LEU A 40 25.87 -8.96 -7.13
C LEU A 40 25.42 -9.89 -6.00
N GLY A 41 24.40 -9.51 -5.24
CA GLY A 41 23.85 -10.33 -4.17
C GLY A 41 23.15 -11.61 -4.66
N LEU A 42 22.42 -11.55 -5.79
CA LEU A 42 21.88 -12.76 -6.46
C LEU A 42 22.99 -13.72 -6.87
N GLY A 43 24.06 -13.20 -7.48
CA GLY A 43 25.21 -13.99 -7.92
C GLY A 43 25.92 -14.66 -6.75
N TRP A 44 26.05 -13.96 -5.62
CA TRP A 44 26.59 -14.51 -4.39
C TRP A 44 25.71 -15.64 -3.83
N LEU A 45 24.38 -15.45 -3.79
CA LEU A 45 23.42 -16.48 -3.33
C LEU A 45 23.50 -17.77 -4.15
N ASP A 46 23.67 -17.64 -5.47
CA ASP A 46 23.89 -18.77 -6.36
C ASP A 46 25.22 -19.47 -6.06
N THR A 47 26.28 -18.69 -5.83
CA THR A 47 27.63 -19.20 -5.54
C THR A 47 27.70 -19.98 -4.23
N VAL A 48 26.99 -19.54 -3.18
CA VAL A 48 26.92 -20.27 -1.91
C VAL A 48 25.91 -21.43 -1.92
N GLY A 49 25.24 -21.65 -3.05
CA GLY A 49 24.34 -22.77 -3.25
C GLY A 49 22.94 -22.58 -2.68
N ALA A 50 22.52 -21.36 -2.32
CA ALA A 50 21.22 -21.11 -1.70
C ALA A 50 20.02 -21.51 -2.60
N TYR A 51 20.21 -21.50 -3.93
CA TYR A 51 19.18 -21.96 -4.89
C TYR A 51 19.34 -23.42 -5.33
N ASN A 52 20.55 -23.95 -5.30
CA ASN A 52 20.86 -25.31 -5.77
C ASN A 52 20.80 -26.33 -4.64
N ASN A 53 20.93 -25.87 -3.40
CA ASN A 53 20.68 -26.61 -2.17
C ASN A 53 19.88 -25.72 -1.18
N PRO A 54 18.58 -25.48 -1.39
CA PRO A 54 17.81 -24.56 -0.54
C PRO A 54 17.78 -24.91 0.95
N SER A 55 18.11 -26.17 1.31
CA SER A 55 18.30 -26.57 2.71
C SER A 55 19.45 -25.80 3.39
N SER A 56 20.46 -25.40 2.63
CA SER A 56 21.52 -24.50 3.06
C SER A 56 21.09 -23.04 3.08
N ALA A 57 19.80 -22.71 3.07
CA ALA A 57 19.32 -21.38 3.47
C ALA A 57 18.57 -21.46 4.83
N GLY A 58 18.36 -22.67 5.36
CA GLY A 58 17.64 -22.90 6.60
C GLY A 58 16.28 -22.19 6.61
N ASN A 59 15.99 -21.45 7.68
CA ASN A 59 14.73 -20.71 7.83
C ASN A 59 14.55 -19.57 6.82
N ALA A 60 15.59 -19.15 6.10
CA ALA A 60 15.54 -18.06 5.13
C ALA A 60 15.32 -18.50 3.68
N ALA A 61 14.95 -19.76 3.46
CA ALA A 61 14.64 -20.25 2.11
C ALA A 61 13.49 -19.46 1.44
N GLY A 62 12.45 -19.06 2.19
CA GLY A 62 11.41 -18.15 1.69
C GLY A 62 11.95 -16.81 1.20
N LEU A 63 12.79 -16.14 1.99
CA LEU A 63 13.43 -14.88 1.59
C LEU A 63 14.34 -15.04 0.35
N THR A 64 14.98 -16.20 0.23
CA THR A 64 15.81 -16.53 -0.94
C THR A 64 14.97 -16.71 -2.19
N LEU A 65 13.80 -17.36 -2.08
CA LEU A 65 12.84 -17.47 -3.18
C LEU A 65 12.29 -16.09 -3.56
N LEU A 66 11.90 -15.28 -2.58
CA LEU A 66 11.41 -13.91 -2.80
C LEU A 66 12.43 -13.04 -3.51
N ALA A 67 13.71 -13.14 -3.16
CA ALA A 67 14.74 -12.35 -3.81
C ALA A 67 14.80 -12.57 -5.35
N LEU A 68 14.42 -13.76 -5.83
CA LEU A 68 14.27 -14.01 -7.26
C LEU A 68 12.95 -13.45 -7.82
N LEU A 69 11.83 -13.69 -7.12
CA LEU A 69 10.49 -13.26 -7.55
C LEU A 69 10.40 -11.74 -7.68
N GLU A 70 11.09 -11.05 -6.77
CA GLU A 70 11.05 -9.61 -6.58
C GLU A 70 12.15 -8.87 -7.30
N LYS A 71 12.93 -9.59 -8.13
CA LYS A 71 13.82 -8.96 -9.09
C LYS A 71 13.00 -8.01 -9.95
N ARG A 72 13.40 -6.74 -10.06
CA ARG A 72 12.66 -5.73 -10.82
C ARG A 72 12.88 -5.89 -12.32
N ALA A 73 11.88 -5.54 -13.13
CA ALA A 73 11.96 -5.61 -14.59
C ALA A 73 12.98 -4.62 -15.18
N SER A 74 13.25 -3.51 -14.48
CA SER A 74 14.24 -2.52 -14.88
C SER A 74 14.98 -1.95 -13.67
N ALA A 75 15.91 -1.03 -13.95
CA ALA A 75 16.66 -0.39 -12.90
C ALA A 75 15.84 0.65 -12.09
N ASP A 76 14.66 1.01 -12.57
CA ASP A 76 13.77 1.93 -11.87
C ASP A 76 13.31 1.35 -10.52
N GLN A 77 13.27 2.19 -9.48
CA GLN A 77 12.78 1.82 -8.15
C GLN A 77 11.29 1.45 -8.16
N ASP A 78 10.52 2.09 -9.02
CA ASP A 78 9.08 1.90 -9.15
C ASP A 78 8.74 0.84 -10.21
N SER A 79 9.76 0.25 -10.85
CA SER A 79 9.57 -0.87 -11.77
C SER A 79 8.87 -2.03 -11.06
N ALA A 80 7.88 -2.63 -11.70
CA ALA A 80 7.25 -3.85 -11.21
C ALA A 80 8.26 -4.99 -10.98
N ALA A 81 7.92 -5.88 -10.04
CA ALA A 81 8.58 -7.17 -9.88
C ALA A 81 8.41 -8.02 -11.14
N GLN A 82 9.42 -8.83 -11.47
CA GLN A 82 9.36 -9.76 -12.60
C GLN A 82 8.35 -10.88 -12.33
N GLY A 83 8.29 -11.36 -11.09
CA GLY A 83 7.53 -12.55 -10.75
C GLY A 83 8.10 -13.80 -11.44
N TYR A 84 7.38 -14.91 -11.37
CA TYR A 84 7.82 -16.17 -11.96
C TYR A 84 7.71 -16.17 -13.50
N GLU A 85 6.57 -15.76 -14.06
CA GLU A 85 6.32 -15.85 -15.50
C GLU A 85 7.31 -15.05 -16.35
N ASN A 86 7.69 -13.85 -15.89
CA ASN A 86 8.61 -12.98 -16.63
C ASN A 86 10.09 -13.25 -16.31
N ALA A 87 10.40 -14.16 -15.40
CA ALA A 87 11.77 -14.50 -15.04
C ALA A 87 12.49 -15.32 -16.12
N SER A 88 13.83 -15.26 -16.10
CA SER A 88 14.65 -16.07 -17.00
C SER A 88 14.42 -17.58 -16.76
N PRO A 89 14.60 -18.46 -17.76
CA PRO A 89 14.44 -19.91 -17.55
C PRO A 89 15.34 -20.48 -16.44
N ALA A 90 16.52 -19.87 -16.22
CA ALA A 90 17.43 -20.25 -15.15
C ALA A 90 16.87 -19.85 -13.77
N ASP A 91 16.32 -18.65 -13.65
CA ASP A 91 15.72 -18.16 -12.41
C ASP A 91 14.41 -18.88 -12.09
N GLN A 92 13.57 -19.15 -13.09
CA GLN A 92 12.39 -20.01 -12.91
C GLN A 92 12.76 -21.40 -12.38
N ALA A 93 13.88 -21.98 -12.84
CA ALA A 93 14.36 -23.27 -12.31
C ALA A 93 14.83 -23.15 -10.85
N ARG A 94 15.55 -22.07 -10.51
CA ARG A 94 15.95 -21.76 -9.12
C ARG A 94 14.72 -21.56 -8.22
N MET A 95 13.73 -20.80 -8.66
CA MET A 95 12.47 -20.57 -7.95
C MET A 95 11.73 -21.88 -7.70
N ARG A 96 11.57 -22.74 -8.71
CA ARG A 96 10.94 -24.07 -8.57
C ARG A 96 11.65 -24.94 -7.54
N ARG A 97 13.00 -24.91 -7.48
CA ARG A 97 13.77 -25.66 -6.47
C ARG A 97 13.54 -25.12 -5.07
N SER A 98 13.58 -23.81 -4.89
CA SER A 98 13.32 -23.20 -3.59
C SER A 98 11.89 -23.43 -3.10
N ALA A 99 10.89 -23.22 -3.98
CA ALA A 99 9.48 -23.45 -3.67
C ALA A 99 9.23 -24.90 -3.22
N ALA A 100 9.76 -25.88 -3.95
CA ALA A 100 9.51 -27.27 -3.57
C ALA A 100 10.33 -27.76 -2.36
N PHE A 101 11.44 -27.11 -2.02
CA PHE A 101 12.03 -27.28 -0.68
C PHE A 101 11.08 -26.80 0.42
N ILE A 102 10.49 -25.61 0.25
CA ILE A 102 9.51 -25.05 1.20
C ILE A 102 8.30 -25.99 1.34
N ILE A 103 7.74 -26.46 0.23
CA ILE A 103 6.64 -27.44 0.20
C ILE A 103 7.02 -28.71 0.98
N SER A 104 8.20 -29.27 0.71
CA SER A 104 8.65 -30.51 1.35
C SER A 104 8.79 -30.40 2.88
N ARG A 105 9.13 -29.21 3.40
CA ARG A 105 9.34 -29.00 4.84
C ARG A 105 8.09 -28.52 5.56
N ALA A 106 7.12 -27.94 4.86
CA ALA A 106 5.95 -27.32 5.49
C ALA A 106 5.11 -28.35 6.29
N PHE A 107 5.08 -29.61 5.85
CA PHE A 107 4.33 -30.69 6.50
C PHE A 107 5.19 -31.35 7.58
N GLY A 108 4.79 -31.17 8.84
CA GLY A 108 5.49 -31.70 10.02
C GLY A 108 6.50 -30.74 10.66
N ALA A 109 6.68 -29.55 10.11
CA ALA A 109 7.44 -28.49 10.77
C ALA A 109 6.68 -27.91 11.98
N SER A 110 7.41 -27.69 13.09
CA SER A 110 6.93 -26.86 14.20
C SER A 110 6.90 -25.40 13.80
N PHE A 111 5.94 -24.63 14.31
CA PHE A 111 5.81 -23.20 14.05
C PHE A 111 7.12 -22.45 14.33
N TYR A 112 7.51 -21.61 13.38
CA TYR A 112 8.55 -20.62 13.56
C TYR A 112 8.18 -19.35 12.80
N ALA A 113 7.74 -18.32 13.52
CA ALA A 113 7.10 -17.13 12.95
C ALA A 113 7.84 -16.55 11.73
N TYR A 114 9.16 -16.40 11.80
CA TYR A 114 9.93 -15.87 10.68
C TYR A 114 9.97 -16.79 9.46
N ARG A 115 10.10 -18.10 9.66
CA ARG A 115 10.09 -19.06 8.54
C ARG A 115 8.69 -19.12 7.96
N ASP A 116 7.66 -19.24 8.79
CA ASP A 116 6.27 -19.36 8.36
C ASP A 116 5.80 -18.12 7.61
N GLY A 117 6.06 -16.92 8.14
CA GLY A 117 5.76 -15.67 7.45
C GLY A 117 6.52 -15.50 6.14
N GLY A 118 7.83 -15.76 6.14
CA GLY A 118 8.66 -15.65 4.94
C GLY A 118 8.34 -16.70 3.85
N ASP A 119 8.01 -17.93 4.26
CA ASP A 119 7.59 -18.99 3.34
C ASP A 119 6.20 -18.73 2.76
N ALA A 120 5.26 -18.26 3.58
CA ALA A 120 3.92 -17.83 3.14
C ALA A 120 4.03 -16.73 2.08
N MET A 121 4.78 -15.67 2.38
CA MET A 121 5.04 -14.56 1.46
C MET A 121 5.63 -15.06 0.13
N ALA A 122 6.65 -15.92 0.20
CA ALA A 122 7.33 -16.44 -0.99
C ALA A 122 6.43 -17.32 -1.86
N LEU A 123 5.65 -18.21 -1.25
CA LEU A 123 4.76 -19.12 -1.98
C LEU A 123 3.56 -18.39 -2.56
N ALA A 124 3.00 -17.40 -1.87
CA ALA A 124 1.92 -16.57 -2.38
C ALA A 124 2.35 -15.81 -3.63
N VAL A 125 3.48 -15.07 -3.56
CA VAL A 125 4.02 -14.35 -4.73
C VAL A 125 4.38 -15.33 -5.86
N TYR A 126 4.97 -16.48 -5.53
CA TYR A 126 5.26 -17.51 -6.54
C TYR A 126 4.00 -17.97 -7.26
N LEU A 127 2.93 -18.29 -6.52
CA LEU A 127 1.67 -18.77 -7.06
C LEU A 127 0.99 -17.71 -7.95
N LEU A 128 0.83 -16.49 -7.42
CA LEU A 128 0.13 -15.39 -8.10
C LEU A 128 0.89 -14.87 -9.32
N SER A 129 2.22 -15.01 -9.36
CA SER A 129 3.03 -14.65 -10.53
C SER A 129 3.18 -15.77 -11.57
N GLY A 130 2.29 -16.78 -11.51
CA GLY A 130 2.18 -17.89 -12.48
C GLY A 130 3.13 -19.07 -12.23
N GLY A 131 3.68 -19.17 -11.02
CA GLY A 131 4.43 -20.33 -10.56
C GLY A 131 3.57 -21.60 -10.56
N PRO A 132 4.05 -22.72 -11.11
CA PRO A 132 3.30 -23.97 -11.13
C PRO A 132 2.86 -24.42 -9.73
N ASP A 133 1.54 -24.53 -9.53
CA ASP A 133 0.93 -25.07 -8.31
C ASP A 133 1.13 -26.59 -8.16
N ARG A 134 0.98 -27.33 -9.27
CA ARG A 134 1.11 -28.79 -9.35
C ARG A 134 2.03 -29.22 -10.49
N GLY A 135 2.78 -30.30 -10.28
CA GLY A 135 3.57 -30.95 -11.33
C GLY A 135 4.88 -31.54 -10.81
N GLU A 136 5.55 -32.34 -11.66
CA GLU A 136 6.94 -32.72 -11.38
C GLU A 136 7.78 -31.45 -11.37
N HIS A 137 8.26 -31.05 -10.20
CA HIS A 137 9.39 -30.12 -10.12
C HIS A 137 10.57 -30.88 -10.73
N PRO A 138 11.02 -30.56 -11.95
CA PRO A 138 11.95 -31.41 -12.70
C PRO A 138 13.31 -31.59 -11.98
N ASP A 139 13.58 -30.71 -11.01
CA ASP A 139 14.78 -30.69 -10.20
C ASP A 139 14.61 -31.33 -8.81
N LEU A 140 13.42 -31.84 -8.46
CA LEU A 140 13.12 -32.40 -7.14
C LEU A 140 12.40 -33.76 -7.24
N PRO A 141 12.45 -34.56 -6.16
CA PRO A 141 11.89 -35.91 -6.18
C PRO A 141 10.40 -35.91 -6.56
N ALA A 142 10.00 -36.84 -7.42
CA ALA A 142 8.59 -37.08 -7.72
C ALA A 142 7.81 -37.42 -6.45
N GLY A 143 6.59 -36.89 -6.32
CA GLY A 143 5.68 -37.20 -5.21
C GLY A 143 5.82 -36.30 -3.98
N LEU A 144 6.04 -34.98 -4.17
CA LEU A 144 5.88 -34.02 -3.09
C LEU A 144 4.48 -34.17 -2.44
N PRO A 145 4.38 -34.05 -1.11
CA PRO A 145 3.18 -34.42 -0.37
C PRO A 145 1.95 -33.51 -0.62
N SER A 146 2.12 -32.38 -1.31
CA SER A 146 1.09 -31.35 -1.52
C SER A 146 1.42 -30.43 -2.71
N ASP A 147 0.42 -29.64 -3.13
CA ASP A 147 0.54 -28.52 -4.06
C ASP A 147 0.88 -27.20 -3.33
N VAL A 148 1.12 -26.12 -4.08
CA VAL A 148 1.49 -24.81 -3.51
C VAL A 148 0.34 -24.25 -2.67
N ILE A 149 -0.89 -24.25 -3.19
CA ILE A 149 -2.04 -23.72 -2.45
C ILE A 149 -2.32 -24.51 -1.16
N GLY A 150 -2.24 -25.85 -1.20
CA GLY A 150 -2.38 -26.67 0.00
C GLY A 150 -1.26 -26.44 1.01
N THR A 151 -0.06 -26.08 0.54
CA THR A 151 1.07 -25.69 1.40
C THR A 151 0.84 -24.34 2.05
N ILE A 152 0.35 -23.35 1.30
CA ILE A 152 -0.04 -22.03 1.82
C ILE A 152 -1.10 -22.20 2.91
N ASN A 153 -2.15 -22.99 2.66
CA ASN A 153 -3.20 -23.29 3.64
C ASN A 153 -2.63 -23.93 4.91
N ALA A 154 -1.70 -24.88 4.78
CA ALA A 154 -1.07 -25.53 5.94
C ALA A 154 -0.18 -24.57 6.76
N ILE A 155 0.50 -23.63 6.10
CA ILE A 155 1.26 -22.57 6.78
C ILE A 155 0.31 -21.60 7.47
N PHE A 156 -0.76 -21.16 6.80
CA PHE A 156 -1.79 -20.30 7.35
C PHE A 156 -2.44 -20.90 8.59
N ASP A 157 -2.91 -22.15 8.52
CA ASP A 157 -3.54 -22.85 9.64
C ASP A 157 -2.57 -22.95 10.84
N ARG A 158 -1.27 -23.13 10.57
CA ARG A 158 -0.22 -23.15 11.60
C ARG A 158 0.03 -21.75 12.19
N ILE A 159 0.03 -20.70 11.39
CA ILE A 159 0.13 -19.30 11.85
C ILE A 159 -1.07 -18.98 12.76
N ALA A 160 -2.28 -19.27 12.30
CA ALA A 160 -3.52 -19.01 13.03
C ALA A 160 -3.54 -19.71 14.39
N ALA A 161 -3.10 -20.97 14.45
CA ALA A 161 -3.03 -21.74 15.69
C ALA A 161 -1.98 -21.25 16.71
N ASN A 162 -1.13 -20.28 16.34
CA ASN A 162 -0.02 -19.80 17.18
C ASN A 162 -0.06 -18.29 17.45
N GLN A 163 -1.15 -17.58 17.14
CA GLN A 163 -1.34 -16.22 17.64
C GLN A 163 -1.64 -16.28 19.15
N ASN A 164 -1.09 -15.34 19.92
CA ASN A 164 -1.42 -15.21 21.34
C ASN A 164 -2.87 -14.73 21.49
N GLU A 165 -3.72 -15.51 22.18
CA GLU A 165 -5.13 -15.19 22.45
C GLU A 165 -5.44 -15.11 23.96
N THR A 166 -4.46 -14.76 24.78
CA THR A 166 -4.59 -14.83 26.25
C THR A 166 -5.51 -13.75 26.86
N GLY A 167 -6.04 -12.81 26.07
CA GLY A 167 -6.83 -11.67 26.58
C GLY A 167 -6.02 -10.67 27.41
N GLY A 168 -4.69 -10.83 27.44
CA GLY A 168 -3.75 -9.96 28.11
C GLY A 168 -3.23 -8.86 27.19
N ALA A 169 -2.24 -8.10 27.65
CA ALA A 169 -1.67 -7.03 26.84
C ALA A 169 -0.88 -7.54 25.63
N ASP A 170 -0.46 -8.81 25.59
CA ASP A 170 0.27 -9.39 24.45
C ASP A 170 -0.66 -10.22 23.53
N ASP A 171 -1.99 -10.11 23.73
CA ASP A 171 -3.02 -10.69 22.88
C ASP A 171 -2.92 -10.08 21.49
N GLY A 172 -2.66 -10.91 20.46
CA GLY A 172 -2.46 -10.48 19.07
C GLY A 172 -1.06 -10.68 18.49
N TYR A 173 -0.03 -10.94 19.30
CA TYR A 173 1.33 -11.18 18.78
C TYR A 173 1.59 -12.62 18.36
N TRP A 174 2.53 -12.80 17.43
CA TRP A 174 3.18 -14.08 17.16
C TRP A 174 4.62 -14.04 17.64
N CYS A 175 4.98 -14.95 18.55
CA CYS A 175 6.35 -15.13 18.99
C CYS A 175 7.12 -16.12 18.10
N TYR A 176 8.43 -16.23 18.34
CA TYR A 176 9.32 -17.13 17.61
C TYR A 176 8.79 -18.55 17.43
N PHE A 177 8.43 -19.27 18.51
CA PHE A 177 8.12 -20.72 18.43
C PHE A 177 6.79 -21.14 19.08
N ASN A 178 6.08 -20.25 19.78
CA ASN A 178 4.86 -20.58 20.52
C ASN A 178 4.02 -19.30 20.78
N ALA A 179 2.85 -19.44 21.41
CA ALA A 179 1.90 -18.34 21.62
C ALA A 179 2.10 -17.51 22.91
N PHE A 180 3.16 -17.73 23.71
CA PHE A 180 3.17 -17.31 25.14
C PHE A 180 4.23 -16.26 25.52
N CYS A 181 4.66 -15.38 24.63
CA CYS A 181 5.67 -14.37 24.97
C CYS A 181 5.28 -12.95 24.51
N PRO A 182 5.78 -11.89 25.17
CA PRO A 182 5.41 -10.50 24.88
C PRO A 182 6.16 -9.90 23.69
N ASP A 183 6.69 -10.74 22.80
CA ASP A 183 7.65 -10.36 21.77
C ASP A 183 6.96 -10.00 20.46
N SER A 184 6.98 -8.72 20.12
CA SER A 184 6.35 -8.22 18.91
C SER A 184 7.26 -8.31 17.67
N SER A 185 8.56 -8.59 17.84
CA SER A 185 9.54 -8.53 16.75
C SER A 185 9.25 -9.48 15.60
N THR A 186 8.68 -10.64 15.88
CA THR A 186 8.36 -11.67 14.88
C THR A 186 7.04 -11.44 14.15
N THR A 187 6.14 -10.61 14.71
CA THR A 187 4.80 -10.36 14.16
C THR A 187 4.87 -9.75 12.76
N GLN A 188 5.82 -8.85 12.50
CA GLN A 188 5.95 -8.15 11.22
C GLN A 188 6.05 -9.08 10.01
N LEU A 189 6.78 -10.21 10.11
CA LEU A 189 6.99 -11.13 8.99
C LEU A 189 5.81 -12.09 8.86
N VAL A 190 5.15 -12.41 9.97
CA VAL A 190 3.88 -13.15 9.93
C VAL A 190 2.81 -12.32 9.23
N MET A 191 2.67 -11.04 9.62
CA MET A 191 1.74 -10.11 8.99
C MET A 191 2.05 -9.89 7.50
N ALA A 192 3.33 -9.89 7.11
CA ALA A 192 3.72 -9.90 5.70
C ALA A 192 3.23 -11.14 4.94
N GLY A 193 3.42 -12.32 5.55
CA GLY A 193 2.92 -13.57 5.00
C GLY A 193 1.40 -13.60 4.90
N LEU A 194 0.69 -13.06 5.91
CA LEU A 194 -0.77 -12.91 5.87
C LEU A 194 -1.20 -11.94 4.77
N ALA A 195 -0.55 -10.78 4.64
CA ALA A 195 -0.85 -9.83 3.55
C ALA A 195 -0.72 -10.49 2.17
N ALA A 196 0.34 -11.26 1.93
CA ALA A 196 0.50 -11.98 0.67
C ALA A 196 -0.55 -13.08 0.48
N ILE A 197 -0.95 -13.76 1.56
CA ILE A 197 -2.00 -14.79 1.55
C ILE A 197 -3.38 -14.17 1.28
N ARG A 198 -3.65 -12.94 1.75
CA ARG A 198 -4.89 -12.22 1.47
C ARG A 198 -5.10 -12.15 -0.05
N SER A 199 -4.08 -11.70 -0.79
CA SER A 199 -4.11 -11.67 -2.26
C SER A 199 -4.40 -13.02 -2.90
N VAL A 200 -3.95 -14.13 -2.28
CA VAL A 200 -4.28 -15.50 -2.75
C VAL A 200 -5.74 -15.86 -2.47
N TYR A 201 -6.27 -15.53 -1.29
CA TYR A 201 -7.67 -15.84 -0.95
C TYR A 201 -8.69 -14.88 -1.56
N SER A 202 -8.24 -13.74 -2.08
CA SER A 202 -9.05 -12.82 -2.89
C SER A 202 -8.99 -13.15 -4.39
N ASP A 203 -7.97 -13.88 -4.86
CA ASP A 203 -7.87 -14.33 -6.26
C ASP A 203 -9.00 -15.29 -6.65
N ALA A 204 -9.64 -15.05 -7.81
CA ALA A 204 -10.78 -15.82 -8.29
C ALA A 204 -10.51 -17.34 -8.46
N THR A 205 -9.25 -17.73 -8.66
CA THR A 205 -8.84 -19.14 -8.82
C THR A 205 -8.67 -19.84 -7.48
N TYR A 206 -8.16 -19.12 -6.47
CA TYR A 206 -7.74 -19.67 -5.18
C TYR A 206 -8.60 -19.19 -4.00
N SER A 207 -9.71 -18.52 -4.29
CA SER A 207 -10.55 -17.84 -3.31
C SER A 207 -10.98 -18.75 -2.15
N ASP A 208 -10.87 -18.25 -0.92
CA ASP A 208 -11.36 -18.93 0.28
C ASP A 208 -11.89 -17.89 1.29
N ALA A 209 -13.17 -17.55 1.15
CA ALA A 209 -13.82 -16.54 1.99
C ALA A 209 -13.77 -16.88 3.50
N ALA A 210 -13.75 -18.17 3.88
CA ALA A 210 -13.69 -18.56 5.28
C ALA A 210 -12.31 -18.29 5.88
N ARG A 211 -11.24 -18.59 5.13
CA ARG A 211 -9.88 -18.27 5.54
C ARG A 211 -9.57 -16.78 5.45
N LEU A 212 -10.13 -16.08 4.47
CA LEU A 212 -10.04 -14.62 4.37
C LEU A 212 -10.64 -13.94 5.61
N ALA A 213 -11.85 -14.34 6.02
CA ALA A 213 -12.46 -13.84 7.24
C ALA A 213 -11.62 -14.15 8.50
N GLN A 214 -11.04 -15.35 8.58
CA GLN A 214 -10.12 -15.70 9.67
C GLN A 214 -8.85 -14.85 9.64
N LEU A 215 -8.28 -14.62 8.46
CA LEU A 215 -7.09 -13.80 8.25
C LEU A 215 -7.31 -12.37 8.73
N ASN A 216 -8.44 -11.76 8.36
CA ASN A 216 -8.79 -10.41 8.80
C ASN A 216 -8.90 -10.36 10.34
N ALA A 217 -9.56 -11.34 10.97
CA ALA A 217 -9.62 -11.39 12.44
C ALA A 217 -8.23 -11.54 13.12
N LEU A 218 -7.27 -12.25 12.48
CA LEU A 218 -5.89 -12.32 12.97
C LEU A 218 -5.18 -10.97 12.84
N ALA A 219 -5.38 -10.27 11.71
CA ALA A 219 -4.81 -8.96 11.44
C ALA A 219 -5.33 -7.90 12.41
N ASP A 220 -6.66 -7.80 12.58
CA ASP A 220 -7.32 -6.86 13.49
C ASP A 220 -6.80 -7.01 14.93
N ARG A 221 -6.61 -8.25 15.37
CA ARG A 221 -6.09 -8.53 16.72
C ARG A 221 -4.64 -8.05 16.85
N ALA A 222 -3.81 -8.26 15.83
CA ALA A 222 -2.44 -7.77 15.84
C ALA A 222 -2.41 -6.23 15.84
N GLU A 223 -3.25 -5.59 15.05
CA GLU A 223 -3.39 -4.14 15.00
C GLU A 223 -3.75 -3.56 16.37
N ALA A 224 -4.81 -4.10 16.99
CA ALA A 224 -5.26 -3.70 18.32
C ALA A 224 -4.17 -3.87 19.39
N ALA A 225 -3.38 -4.94 19.29
CA ALA A 225 -2.26 -5.20 20.20
C ALA A 225 -1.17 -4.12 20.07
N TYR A 226 -0.82 -3.72 18.85
CA TYR A 226 0.21 -2.72 18.60
C TYR A 226 -0.20 -1.34 19.11
N ILE A 227 -1.45 -0.93 18.87
CA ILE A 227 -2.03 0.31 19.42
C ILE A 227 -2.05 0.27 20.94
N ALA A 228 -2.57 -0.80 21.55
CA ALA A 228 -2.72 -0.91 23.00
C ALA A 228 -1.37 -0.89 23.75
N ASN A 229 -0.30 -1.29 23.08
CA ASN A 229 1.06 -1.29 23.63
C ASN A 229 1.95 -0.18 23.07
N ALA A 230 1.40 0.79 22.35
CA ALA A 230 2.13 1.99 21.99
C ALA A 230 2.56 2.75 23.27
N ILE A 231 3.78 3.28 23.26
CA ILE A 231 4.43 3.86 24.44
C ILE A 231 4.79 5.31 24.14
N THR A 232 4.17 6.21 24.89
CA THR A 232 4.45 7.65 24.88
C THR A 232 5.63 8.06 25.77
N SER A 233 6.02 7.22 26.75
CA SER A 233 6.75 7.69 27.95
C SER A 233 8.13 7.06 28.21
N SER A 234 8.64 6.17 27.35
CA SER A 234 9.96 5.58 27.61
C SER A 234 11.13 6.52 27.33
N ASP A 235 10.87 7.66 26.68
CA ASP A 235 11.85 8.67 26.29
C ASP A 235 11.64 9.92 27.17
N VAL A 236 12.71 10.41 27.80
CA VAL A 236 12.66 11.60 28.67
C VAL A 236 12.68 12.86 27.81
N CYS A 237 11.70 13.03 26.91
CA CYS A 237 11.57 14.28 26.18
C CYS A 237 10.45 15.16 26.72
N ASN A 238 10.78 16.44 26.86
CA ASN A 238 9.88 17.46 27.36
C ASN A 238 9.09 18.07 26.19
N GLY A 239 7.80 18.34 26.40
CA GLY A 239 6.96 19.08 25.45
C GLY A 239 6.38 18.23 24.31
N ILE A 240 6.22 16.92 24.53
CA ILE A 240 5.65 15.99 23.55
C ILE A 240 4.11 15.92 23.70
N ALA A 241 3.41 15.83 22.57
CA ALA A 241 1.97 15.65 22.51
C ALA A 241 1.54 14.21 22.88
N ALA A 242 0.27 14.01 23.21
CA ALA A 242 -0.22 12.71 23.70
C ALA A 242 -0.22 11.60 22.63
N ASP A 243 -0.19 11.99 21.36
CA ASP A 243 -0.23 11.21 20.12
C ASP A 243 1.18 10.97 19.52
N ASP A 244 2.23 11.16 20.29
CA ASP A 244 3.62 10.83 19.91
C ASP A 244 4.05 9.58 20.70
N ALA A 245 3.49 8.44 20.31
CA ALA A 245 3.86 7.13 20.86
C ALA A 245 4.57 6.28 19.81
N GLY A 246 5.58 5.56 20.26
CA GLY A 246 6.28 4.58 19.45
C GLY A 246 6.05 3.19 19.99
N HIS A 247 6.62 2.18 19.33
CA HIS A 247 6.50 0.80 19.76
C HIS A 247 7.85 0.24 20.21
N GLY A 248 7.82 -0.54 21.30
CA GLY A 248 8.99 -1.21 21.86
C GLY A 248 8.97 -2.71 21.57
N TYR A 249 10.12 -3.38 21.74
CA TYR A 249 10.25 -4.82 21.48
C TYR A 249 9.28 -5.70 22.28
N ASN A 250 8.99 -5.29 23.51
CA ASN A 250 7.96 -5.85 24.36
C ASN A 250 7.20 -4.68 24.99
N ARG A 251 6.05 -4.99 25.60
CA ARG A 251 5.35 -4.06 26.47
C ARG A 251 6.28 -3.44 27.53
N GLY A 252 6.26 -2.12 27.61
CA GLY A 252 7.05 -1.35 28.58
C GLY A 252 8.53 -1.17 28.24
N ASN A 253 9.02 -1.80 27.16
CA ASN A 253 10.35 -1.51 26.64
C ASN A 253 10.37 -0.14 25.94
N ALA A 254 11.56 0.45 25.83
CA ALA A 254 11.67 1.71 25.11
C ALA A 254 11.28 1.56 23.63
N ALA A 255 10.56 2.56 23.12
CA ALA A 255 10.23 2.62 21.71
C ALA A 255 11.51 2.76 20.87
N THR A 256 11.54 2.08 19.72
CA THR A 256 12.65 2.16 18.75
C THR A 256 12.11 2.44 17.36
N HIS A 257 12.91 3.05 16.48
CA HIS A 257 12.52 3.26 15.07
C HIS A 257 12.07 1.97 14.40
N GLN A 258 12.82 0.91 14.65
CA GLN A 258 12.61 -0.42 14.13
C GLN A 258 11.24 -0.99 14.48
N GLN A 259 10.90 -0.94 15.77
CA GLN A 259 9.66 -1.50 16.29
C GLN A 259 8.47 -0.61 15.99
N THR A 260 8.66 0.71 16.04
CA THR A 260 7.63 1.69 15.67
C THR A 260 7.24 1.53 14.19
N ALA A 261 8.22 1.40 13.30
CA ALA A 261 7.94 1.21 11.89
C ALA A 261 7.40 -0.20 11.58
N SER A 262 7.79 -1.24 12.34
CA SER A 262 7.10 -2.53 12.30
C SER A 262 5.62 -2.39 12.70
N GLY A 263 5.33 -1.55 13.70
CA GLY A 263 3.96 -1.20 14.07
C GLY A 263 3.23 -0.52 12.94
N THR A 264 3.81 0.52 12.32
CA THR A 264 3.22 1.18 11.15
C THR A 264 2.92 0.20 10.03
N TRP A 265 3.87 -0.68 9.69
CA TRP A 265 3.68 -1.74 8.71
C TRP A 265 2.47 -2.62 9.04
N ILE A 266 2.35 -3.05 10.30
CA ILE A 266 1.27 -3.93 10.77
C ILE A 266 -0.09 -3.27 10.69
N GLN A 267 -0.18 -1.97 11.00
CA GLN A 267 -1.42 -1.21 10.80
C GLN A 267 -1.79 -1.19 9.32
N LEU A 268 -0.83 -0.84 8.45
CA LEU A 268 -1.08 -0.68 7.02
C LEU A 268 -1.57 -1.97 6.35
N VAL A 269 -0.92 -3.11 6.62
CA VAL A 269 -1.41 -4.39 6.10
C VAL A 269 -2.69 -4.88 6.78
N GLY A 270 -3.04 -4.29 7.92
CA GLY A 270 -4.32 -4.50 8.60
C GLY A 270 -5.49 -3.79 7.90
N GLY A 271 -5.24 -2.93 6.91
CA GLY A 271 -6.27 -2.10 6.26
C GLY A 271 -6.29 -0.65 6.78
N SER A 272 -5.37 -0.26 7.67
CA SER A 272 -5.19 1.15 7.98
C SER A 272 -4.48 1.87 6.83
N ASN A 273 -4.72 3.17 6.71
CA ASN A 273 -4.01 4.02 5.76
C ASN A 273 -3.23 5.14 6.48
N VAL A 274 -2.60 6.03 5.70
CA VAL A 274 -1.81 7.14 6.26
C VAL A 274 -2.63 8.01 7.23
N ASN A 275 -3.95 8.09 7.08
CA ASN A 275 -4.82 8.93 7.91
C ASN A 275 -5.34 8.24 9.17
N SER A 276 -5.12 6.93 9.33
CA SER A 276 -5.50 6.19 10.54
C SER A 276 -4.76 6.72 11.77
N ALA A 277 -5.45 6.80 12.90
CA ALA A 277 -4.90 7.37 14.14
C ALA A 277 -3.64 6.64 14.62
N GLY A 278 -3.61 5.30 14.57
CA GLY A 278 -2.43 4.51 14.95
C GLY A 278 -1.24 4.72 14.02
N VAL A 279 -1.49 4.89 12.71
CA VAL A 279 -0.45 5.22 11.73
C VAL A 279 0.11 6.62 11.99
N GLN A 280 -0.75 7.60 12.24
CA GLN A 280 -0.34 8.98 12.56
C GLN A 280 0.45 9.08 13.86
N GLU A 281 0.10 8.29 14.87
CA GLU A 281 0.84 8.22 16.14
C GLU A 281 2.29 7.76 15.90
N TYR A 282 2.47 6.68 15.12
CA TYR A 282 3.80 6.17 14.78
C TYR A 282 4.59 7.07 13.84
N LEU A 283 3.95 7.68 12.83
CA LEU A 283 4.61 8.61 11.91
C LEU A 283 5.09 9.87 12.64
N THR A 284 4.26 10.41 13.53
CA THR A 284 4.63 11.56 14.37
C THR A 284 5.82 11.21 15.27
N TRP A 285 5.80 10.03 15.88
CA TRP A 285 6.93 9.54 16.68
C TRP A 285 8.21 9.41 15.87
N ALA A 286 8.13 8.83 14.66
CA ALA A 286 9.26 8.64 13.76
C ALA A 286 9.84 9.98 13.28
N LYS A 287 8.98 10.93 12.88
CA LYS A 287 9.36 12.30 12.47
C LYS A 287 10.14 13.02 13.56
N ASN A 288 9.64 12.98 14.80
CA ASN A 288 10.25 13.67 15.94
C ASN A 288 11.60 13.06 16.36
N ARG A 289 11.84 11.79 16.04
CA ARG A 289 13.04 11.05 16.48
C ARG A 289 13.96 10.62 15.34
N TYR A 290 13.72 11.03 14.09
CA TYR A 290 14.45 10.53 12.93
C TYR A 290 15.98 10.56 13.09
N ARG A 291 16.58 9.40 12.84
CA ARG A 291 18.02 9.15 12.89
C ARG A 291 18.33 8.04 11.91
N TYR A 292 18.84 8.38 10.72
CA TYR A 292 19.17 7.35 9.74
C TYR A 292 20.19 6.36 10.33
N THR A 293 21.13 6.79 11.18
CA THR A 293 22.08 5.89 11.86
C THR A 293 21.43 4.93 12.86
N ASN A 294 20.31 5.29 13.50
CA ASN A 294 19.54 4.36 14.34
C ASN A 294 18.61 3.47 13.51
N ILE A 295 18.16 4.01 12.37
CA ILE A 295 17.45 3.26 11.33
C ILE A 295 18.41 2.35 10.59
N VAL A 296 19.75 2.46 10.66
CA VAL A 296 20.69 1.45 10.14
C VAL A 296 21.67 0.85 11.17
N GLY A 297 21.58 1.23 12.44
CA GLY A 297 22.53 0.79 13.47
C GLY A 297 22.08 0.95 14.93
N ASN A 298 22.31 -0.12 15.70
CA ASN A 298 22.81 -0.07 17.07
C ASN A 298 21.93 0.53 18.21
N ALA A 299 20.62 0.24 18.24
CA ALA A 299 19.84 0.32 19.48
C ALA A 299 19.80 -1.01 20.28
N PHE A 300 20.12 -2.14 19.64
CA PHE A 300 20.20 -3.46 20.28
C PHE A 300 21.60 -4.06 20.11
N SER A 301 22.25 -4.41 21.22
CA SER A 301 23.48 -5.19 21.21
C SER A 301 23.17 -6.64 20.80
N GLY A 302 22.96 -6.90 19.51
CA GLY A 302 22.84 -8.26 18.98
C GLY A 302 21.87 -8.44 17.81
N GLN A 303 22.41 -8.95 16.69
CA GLN A 303 21.89 -10.09 15.93
C GLN A 303 20.61 -10.00 15.08
N SER A 304 20.00 -8.83 14.96
CA SER A 304 18.60 -8.78 14.55
C SER A 304 18.22 -7.57 13.69
N TYR A 305 19.22 -6.95 13.07
CA TYR A 305 19.06 -5.59 12.57
C TYR A 305 18.14 -5.48 11.34
N TYR A 306 18.26 -6.49 10.49
CA TYR A 306 17.85 -6.51 9.10
C TYR A 306 16.34 -6.75 8.91
N TYR A 307 15.70 -7.55 9.76
CA TYR A 307 14.25 -7.78 9.65
C TYR A 307 13.44 -6.50 9.91
N TYR A 308 13.88 -5.68 10.87
CA TYR A 308 13.25 -4.40 11.17
C TYR A 308 13.43 -3.36 10.07
N LEU A 309 14.56 -3.40 9.39
CA LEU A 309 14.81 -2.48 8.30
C LEU A 309 13.80 -2.66 7.17
N TRP A 310 13.54 -3.92 6.86
CA TRP A 310 12.61 -4.27 5.81
C TRP A 310 11.22 -3.74 6.13
N SER A 311 10.66 -4.04 7.31
CA SER A 311 9.35 -3.49 7.70
C SER A 311 9.34 -1.97 7.80
N SER A 312 10.46 -1.35 8.21
CA SER A 312 10.59 0.10 8.23
C SER A 312 10.48 0.72 6.83
N SER A 313 11.19 0.16 5.85
CA SER A 313 11.05 0.58 4.45
C SER A 313 9.63 0.33 3.96
N LYS A 314 9.09 -0.88 4.20
CA LYS A 314 7.78 -1.28 3.68
C LYS A 314 6.65 -0.40 4.15
N ALA A 315 6.63 -0.02 5.43
CA ALA A 315 5.60 0.87 5.95
C ALA A 315 5.51 2.17 5.15
N TYR A 316 6.66 2.79 4.87
CA TYR A 316 6.69 4.04 4.12
C TYR A 316 6.42 3.82 2.63
N ASP A 317 6.99 2.77 2.03
CA ASP A 317 6.74 2.43 0.64
C ASP A 317 5.25 2.15 0.38
N PHE A 318 4.53 1.53 1.33
CA PHE A 318 3.09 1.31 1.24
C PHE A 318 2.29 2.61 1.30
N ILE A 319 2.69 3.54 2.17
CA ILE A 319 2.06 4.87 2.24
C ILE A 319 2.31 5.66 0.96
N GLU A 320 3.54 5.65 0.43
CA GLU A 320 3.84 6.33 -0.83
C GLU A 320 3.12 5.66 -2.02
N GLY A 321 3.01 4.34 -2.00
CA GLY A 321 2.39 3.55 -3.06
C GLY A 321 0.85 3.52 -3.05
N SER A 322 0.20 3.86 -1.93
CA SER A 322 -1.27 3.88 -1.85
C SER A 322 -1.90 5.00 -2.65
N GLY A 323 -1.17 6.08 -2.91
CA GLY A 323 -1.74 7.28 -3.51
C GLY A 323 -2.71 8.05 -2.61
N ILE A 324 -2.89 7.63 -1.34
CA ILE A 324 -3.69 8.38 -0.36
C ILE A 324 -2.89 9.55 0.18
N ASP A 325 -3.41 10.75 -0.04
CA ASP A 325 -2.86 11.96 0.56
C ASP A 325 -3.16 12.06 2.07
N PRO A 326 -2.18 12.50 2.88
CA PRO A 326 -2.42 12.80 4.28
C PRO A 326 -3.35 14.01 4.42
N ASN A 327 -4.37 13.89 5.27
CA ASN A 327 -5.29 14.96 5.61
C ASN A 327 -4.55 16.21 6.12
N PRO A 328 -5.12 17.43 5.95
CA PRO A 328 -4.49 18.64 6.46
C PRO A 328 -4.13 18.55 7.95
N GLY A 329 -2.83 18.64 8.24
CA GLY A 329 -2.29 18.54 9.60
C GLY A 329 -1.73 17.16 9.97
N ASN A 330 -2.01 16.12 9.18
CA ASN A 330 -1.40 14.81 9.34
C ASN A 330 0.06 14.80 8.87
N THR A 331 0.87 13.97 9.52
CA THR A 331 2.26 13.74 9.17
C THR A 331 2.33 12.85 7.92
N SER A 332 3.10 13.28 6.94
CA SER A 332 3.46 12.47 5.76
C SER A 332 4.78 11.74 5.96
N VAL A 333 5.06 10.75 5.12
CA VAL A 333 6.39 10.13 5.04
C VAL A 333 7.48 11.11 4.59
N GLU A 334 7.13 12.14 3.81
CA GLU A 334 8.05 13.20 3.38
C GLU A 334 8.45 14.14 4.53
N ASP A 335 7.69 14.17 5.63
CA ASP A 335 8.06 14.96 6.81
C ASP A 335 9.15 14.31 7.67
N ILE A 336 9.33 12.99 7.52
CA ILE A 336 10.36 12.28 8.27
C ILE A 336 11.72 12.81 7.81
N GLY A 337 12.67 12.99 8.73
CA GLY A 337 14.00 13.48 8.35
C GLY A 337 14.11 14.93 7.87
N THR A 338 13.03 15.70 7.71
CA THR A 338 13.07 17.10 7.22
C THR A 338 13.05 18.18 8.31
N LEU A 339 12.49 17.90 9.49
CA LEU A 339 12.48 18.81 10.64
C LEU A 339 13.90 19.35 10.98
N ASP A 340 14.05 20.63 11.32
CA ASP A 340 15.35 21.17 11.76
C ASP A 340 15.77 20.50 13.09
N PRO A 341 17.00 19.97 13.24
CA PRO A 341 17.50 19.46 14.51
C PRO A 341 17.32 20.41 15.70
N ALA A 342 17.32 21.73 15.49
CA ALA A 342 17.07 22.74 16.53
C ALA A 342 15.58 22.92 16.88
N ALA A 343 14.67 22.53 15.99
CA ALA A 343 13.22 22.59 16.19
C ALA A 343 12.64 21.28 16.76
N ALA A 344 13.39 20.19 16.72
CA ALA A 344 12.98 18.89 17.23
C ALA A 344 12.92 18.86 18.77
N PRO A 345 12.03 18.04 19.36
CA PRO A 345 12.03 17.80 20.80
C PRO A 345 13.41 17.35 21.29
N VAL A 346 13.79 17.77 22.51
CA VAL A 346 15.11 17.43 23.12
C VAL A 346 15.10 15.99 23.63
N CYS A 347 14.97 15.02 22.72
CA CYS A 347 15.01 13.58 23.00
C CYS A 347 16.42 13.01 22.79
N ASN A 348 17.08 13.47 21.72
CA ASN A 348 18.07 12.70 21.00
C ASN A 348 18.81 13.58 19.94
N VAL A 349 20.09 13.35 19.64
CA VAL A 349 20.80 13.82 18.41
C VAL A 349 20.00 13.47 17.15
N ARG A 350 19.19 14.38 16.63
CA ARG A 350 18.42 14.17 15.40
C ARG A 350 19.32 14.32 14.17
N GLU A 351 19.08 13.51 13.15
CA GLU A 351 19.73 13.64 11.83
C GLU A 351 18.71 14.15 10.80
N VAL A 352 19.16 14.85 9.75
CA VAL A 352 18.33 15.12 8.57
C VAL A 352 18.63 14.11 7.48
N HIS A 353 17.78 14.03 6.46
CA HIS A 353 18.09 13.25 5.28
C HIS A 353 19.44 13.62 4.67
N ARG A 354 20.14 12.62 4.12
CA ARG A 354 21.37 12.87 3.37
C ARG A 354 21.02 13.52 2.05
N ASP A 355 21.74 14.59 1.71
CA ASP A 355 21.60 15.27 0.42
C ASP A 355 22.25 14.44 -0.70
N PRO A 356 21.46 13.84 -1.62
CA PRO A 356 21.97 12.99 -2.70
C PRO A 356 22.96 13.69 -3.62
N ALA A 357 22.96 15.04 -3.68
CA ALA A 357 23.89 15.82 -4.48
C ALA A 357 25.28 16.00 -3.83
N THR A 358 25.39 15.75 -2.52
CA THR A 358 26.66 15.93 -1.78
C THR A 358 27.31 14.64 -1.33
N VAL A 359 26.53 13.55 -1.29
CA VAL A 359 26.99 12.24 -0.83
C VAL A 359 27.88 11.57 -1.88
N PRO A 360 29.06 11.04 -1.51
CA PRO A 360 29.91 10.34 -2.47
C PRO A 360 29.32 8.98 -2.85
N ARG A 361 29.44 8.57 -4.12
CA ARG A 361 29.10 7.19 -4.52
C ARG A 361 29.93 6.17 -3.74
N VAL A 362 29.32 5.01 -3.46
CA VAL A 362 29.98 3.92 -2.76
C VAL A 362 31.15 3.38 -3.61
N PRO A 363 32.37 3.21 -3.06
CA PRO A 363 33.56 2.83 -3.82
C PRO A 363 33.43 1.58 -4.70
N LEU A 364 32.56 0.65 -4.32
CA LEU A 364 32.27 -0.57 -5.09
C LEU A 364 31.62 -0.27 -6.46
N PHE A 365 30.74 0.73 -6.54
CA PHE A 365 29.93 1.05 -7.72
C PHE A 365 30.48 2.24 -8.51
N GLY A 366 31.62 2.79 -8.10
CA GLY A 366 32.33 3.84 -8.83
C GLY A 366 33.45 4.50 -8.02
N ALA A 367 34.50 4.93 -8.71
CA ALA A 367 35.60 5.66 -8.09
C ALA A 367 35.18 7.14 -7.86
N GLY A 368 34.63 7.43 -6.68
CA GLY A 368 34.61 8.73 -5.99
C GLY A 368 34.23 10.00 -6.78
N GLY A 369 33.14 10.64 -6.36
CA GLY A 369 32.97 12.10 -6.42
C GLY A 369 31.59 12.55 -5.90
N ALA A 370 31.26 13.84 -6.02
CA ALA A 370 30.16 14.46 -5.27
C ALA A 370 28.77 14.24 -5.90
N GLY A 371 27.89 13.60 -5.13
CA GLY A 371 26.50 13.33 -5.47
C GLY A 371 26.30 12.17 -6.43
N TYR A 372 25.14 11.55 -6.39
CA TYR A 372 24.60 10.84 -7.57
C TYR A 372 24.27 11.91 -8.61
N TYR A 373 25.31 12.34 -9.32
CA TYR A 373 25.42 13.62 -10.04
C TYR A 373 24.12 14.12 -10.71
N ASN A 374 23.45 15.06 -10.03
CA ASN A 374 22.42 15.99 -10.51
C ASN A 374 21.12 15.41 -11.09
N ASP A 375 20.59 14.32 -10.53
CA ASP A 375 19.22 13.93 -10.84
C ASP A 375 18.23 14.64 -9.89
N PRO A 376 17.39 15.58 -10.36
CA PRO A 376 16.39 16.23 -9.52
C PRO A 376 15.31 15.27 -9.01
N ASN A 377 15.25 14.04 -9.52
CA ASN A 377 14.31 13.02 -9.08
C ASN A 377 14.89 12.16 -7.93
N GLU A 378 16.19 12.24 -7.63
CA GLU A 378 16.75 11.63 -6.43
C GLU A 378 16.57 12.56 -5.24
N GLN A 379 15.42 12.43 -4.58
CA GLN A 379 15.04 13.24 -3.43
C GLN A 379 15.67 12.69 -2.13
N PRO A 380 15.99 13.57 -1.15
CA PRO A 380 16.44 13.16 0.18
C PRO A 380 15.27 12.50 0.94
N ARG A 381 15.09 11.19 0.75
CA ARG A 381 14.02 10.37 1.36
C ARG A 381 14.59 9.22 2.17
N ILE A 382 13.72 8.53 2.91
CA ILE A 382 14.09 7.36 3.73
C ILE A 382 14.68 6.24 2.87
N TYR A 383 14.09 5.96 1.71
CA TYR A 383 14.61 4.97 0.76
C TYR A 383 16.07 5.27 0.37
N PHE A 384 16.39 6.53 0.09
CA PHE A 384 17.75 6.95 -0.25
C PHE A 384 18.73 6.67 0.88
N ASP A 385 18.43 7.16 2.08
CA ASP A 385 19.28 6.97 3.26
C ASP A 385 19.50 5.48 3.55
N TYR A 386 18.45 4.68 3.40
CA TYR A 386 18.44 3.25 3.62
C TYR A 386 19.32 2.50 2.63
N ALA A 387 19.00 2.60 1.33
CA ALA A 387 19.72 1.90 0.29
C ALA A 387 21.17 2.39 0.19
N TYR A 388 21.44 3.69 0.36
CA TYR A 388 22.81 4.21 0.41
C TYR A 388 23.65 3.56 1.52
N SER A 389 23.08 3.45 2.73
CA SER A 389 23.74 2.80 3.85
C SER A 389 24.01 1.32 3.57
N LEU A 390 23.05 0.58 3.02
CA LEU A 390 23.26 -0.82 2.63
C LEU A 390 24.39 -0.96 1.61
N LEU A 391 24.37 -0.18 0.52
CA LEU A 391 25.41 -0.22 -0.51
C LEU A 391 26.81 -0.09 0.11
N GLY A 392 26.97 0.80 1.10
CA GLY A 392 28.24 1.04 1.79
C GLY A 392 28.81 -0.17 2.57
N TYR A 393 27.98 -1.16 2.90
CA TYR A 393 28.38 -2.38 3.61
C TYR A 393 28.61 -3.59 2.69
N GLN A 394 28.27 -3.48 1.40
CA GLN A 394 28.46 -4.57 0.45
C GLN A 394 29.91 -4.63 -0.05
N ALA A 395 30.50 -5.82 0.05
CA ALA A 395 31.78 -6.17 -0.53
C ALA A 395 31.65 -6.48 -2.02
N ALA A 396 32.78 -6.47 -2.74
CA ALA A 396 32.80 -6.62 -4.20
C ALA A 396 32.35 -7.98 -4.72
N ASP A 397 32.31 -8.99 -3.87
CA ASP A 397 31.78 -10.32 -4.16
C ASP A 397 30.26 -10.43 -3.90
N GLY A 398 29.60 -9.33 -3.57
CA GLY A 398 28.17 -9.27 -3.25
C GLY A 398 27.84 -9.59 -1.78
N GLN A 399 28.82 -10.01 -0.98
CA GLN A 399 28.64 -10.30 0.45
C GLN A 399 28.54 -8.99 1.26
N TYR A 400 27.80 -8.98 2.37
CA TYR A 400 27.82 -7.87 3.33
C TYR A 400 28.69 -8.24 4.55
N ASP A 401 29.73 -7.44 4.86
CA ASP A 401 30.72 -7.78 5.91
C ASP A 401 30.13 -7.66 7.33
N ALA A 402 30.50 -8.64 8.16
CA ALA A 402 30.09 -8.79 9.55
C ALA A 402 30.94 -7.98 10.58
N ASN A 403 31.94 -7.19 10.16
CA ASN A 403 32.99 -6.67 11.07
C ASN A 403 33.08 -5.14 11.23
N GLY A 404 32.23 -4.35 10.56
CA GLY A 404 32.16 -2.87 10.68
C GLY A 404 31.04 -2.32 11.59
N ALA A 405 30.42 -3.20 12.38
CA ALA A 405 29.12 -3.16 13.10
C ALA A 405 27.88 -3.70 12.33
N PRO A 406 27.71 -5.03 12.32
CA PRO A 406 26.49 -5.74 11.93
C PRO A 406 26.09 -6.88 12.91
N GLY A 407 24.78 -7.06 13.09
CA GLY A 407 24.19 -8.04 13.99
C GLY A 407 23.54 -9.21 13.23
N ARG A 408 24.17 -10.38 13.32
CA ARG A 408 23.95 -11.66 12.60
C ARG A 408 22.59 -12.37 12.74
N TRP A 409 22.01 -12.77 11.60
CA TRP A 409 21.47 -14.12 11.39
C TRP A 409 22.60 -14.94 10.72
N ASP A 410 23.05 -16.05 11.33
CA ASP A 410 24.28 -16.77 10.97
C ASP A 410 24.32 -17.40 9.57
N GLN A 411 25.55 -17.70 9.06
CA GLN A 411 26.01 -18.24 7.74
C GLN A 411 25.29 -17.75 6.46
N TYR A 412 24.20 -17.01 6.59
CA TYR A 412 23.23 -16.58 5.60
C TYR A 412 23.09 -15.05 5.62
N ALA A 413 24.21 -14.34 5.77
CA ALA A 413 24.29 -12.88 5.52
C ALA A 413 23.74 -12.47 4.14
N SER A 414 23.48 -13.45 3.27
CA SER A 414 22.58 -13.45 2.13
C SER A 414 21.23 -12.73 2.30
N GLN A 415 20.73 -12.64 3.54
CA GLN A 415 19.47 -11.97 3.86
C GLN A 415 19.59 -10.44 3.86
N ALA A 416 20.78 -9.87 4.06
CA ALA A 416 20.99 -8.43 3.86
C ALA A 416 20.73 -8.04 2.40
N TYR A 417 21.15 -8.89 1.46
CA TYR A 417 20.81 -8.76 0.04
C TYR A 417 19.31 -8.94 -0.19
N ALA A 418 18.70 -9.99 0.40
CA ALA A 418 17.25 -10.18 0.30
C ALA A 418 16.50 -8.92 0.75
N ILE A 419 17.03 -8.14 1.69
CA ILE A 419 16.40 -6.89 2.11
C ILE A 419 16.57 -5.76 1.10
N LEU A 420 17.68 -5.66 0.38
CA LEU A 420 17.78 -4.66 -0.70
C LEU A 420 16.83 -4.99 -1.87
N VAL A 421 16.56 -6.27 -2.10
CA VAL A 421 15.49 -6.68 -3.02
C VAL A 421 14.13 -6.40 -2.43
N LEU A 422 13.94 -6.82 -1.18
CA LEU A 422 12.65 -6.76 -0.52
C LEU A 422 12.27 -5.32 -0.18
N SER A 423 13.22 -4.38 -0.06
CA SER A 423 12.96 -2.95 0.02
C SER A 423 12.36 -2.42 -1.28
N ARG A 424 12.54 -3.13 -2.39
CA ARG A 424 11.84 -2.84 -3.65
C ARG A 424 10.58 -3.69 -3.79
N SER A 425 10.54 -4.90 -3.23
CA SER A 425 9.34 -5.76 -3.21
C SER A 425 8.16 -5.15 -2.44
N THR A 426 6.93 -5.42 -2.87
CA THR A 426 5.71 -5.19 -2.06
C THR A 426 5.40 -6.36 -1.14
N GLY A 427 6.18 -7.44 -1.21
CA GLY A 427 5.99 -8.67 -0.46
C GLY A 427 4.74 -9.43 -0.87
N GLY A 428 4.18 -9.17 -2.06
CA GLY A 428 2.87 -9.69 -2.47
C GLY A 428 1.68 -9.11 -1.68
N GLY A 429 1.94 -8.24 -0.70
CA GLY A 429 0.92 -7.40 -0.09
C GLY A 429 0.60 -6.24 -1.03
N CYS A 430 -0.67 -5.88 -1.05
CA CYS A 430 -1.19 -4.72 -1.75
C CYS A 430 -1.80 -3.77 -0.72
N VAL A 431 -1.85 -2.49 -1.05
CA VAL A 431 -2.62 -1.53 -0.27
C VAL A 431 -4.10 -1.91 -0.39
N ASP A 432 -4.82 -1.86 0.72
CA ASP A 432 -6.26 -2.08 0.86
C ASP A 432 -6.73 -0.92 1.75
N SER A 433 -7.04 0.17 1.07
CA SER A 433 -7.09 1.51 1.64
C SER A 433 -8.35 1.78 2.44
N ASP A 434 -9.42 1.05 2.14
CA ASP A 434 -10.73 1.14 2.76
C ASP A 434 -11.05 -0.06 3.67
N GLY A 435 -10.24 -1.12 3.61
CA GLY A 435 -10.32 -2.28 4.48
C GLY A 435 -11.41 -3.27 4.06
N ASP A 436 -11.82 -3.26 2.80
CA ASP A 436 -12.86 -4.12 2.26
C ASP A 436 -12.36 -5.54 1.90
N GLY A 437 -11.03 -5.71 1.83
CA GLY A 437 -10.36 -6.97 1.55
C GLY A 437 -9.90 -7.15 0.10
N ILE A 438 -10.08 -6.14 -0.74
CA ILE A 438 -9.58 -6.04 -2.12
C ILE A 438 -8.37 -5.09 -2.16
N CYS A 439 -7.44 -5.37 -3.07
CA CYS A 439 -6.27 -4.52 -3.25
C CYS A 439 -6.65 -3.26 -4.03
N ASP A 440 -6.17 -2.06 -3.66
CA ASP A 440 -6.43 -0.79 -4.38
C ASP A 440 -6.19 -0.87 -5.90
N ALA A 441 -5.25 -1.72 -6.33
CA ALA A 441 -4.94 -1.92 -7.75
C ALA A 441 -5.97 -2.77 -8.52
N ASP A 442 -6.75 -3.56 -7.79
CA ASP A 442 -7.81 -4.45 -8.28
C ASP A 442 -9.21 -4.03 -7.77
N ASP A 443 -9.27 -2.93 -7.00
CA ASP A 443 -10.46 -2.38 -6.35
C ASP A 443 -11.09 -1.29 -7.21
N ASN A 444 -12.38 -1.42 -7.51
CA ASN A 444 -13.14 -0.42 -8.24
C ASN A 444 -13.62 0.76 -7.37
N CYS A 445 -13.46 0.69 -6.05
CA CYS A 445 -13.63 1.81 -5.12
C CYS A 445 -12.54 1.87 -4.04
N PRO A 446 -11.27 2.19 -4.37
CA PRO A 446 -10.12 2.12 -3.45
C PRO A 446 -10.21 2.91 -2.13
N THR A 447 -11.26 3.69 -1.91
CA THR A 447 -11.44 4.51 -0.70
C THR A 447 -12.78 4.31 -0.02
N GLU A 448 -13.68 3.48 -0.56
CA GLU A 448 -15.05 3.29 -0.05
C GLU A 448 -15.42 1.80 -0.05
N PRO A 449 -15.57 1.15 1.13
CA PRO A 449 -15.63 -0.30 1.21
C PRO A 449 -16.74 -0.95 0.40
N ASN A 450 -16.37 -1.81 -0.56
CA ASN A 450 -17.30 -2.63 -1.33
C ASN A 450 -16.74 -4.04 -1.64
N PRO A 451 -16.75 -4.96 -0.65
CA PRO A 451 -16.14 -6.28 -0.81
C PRO A 451 -16.74 -7.16 -1.92
N ASP A 452 -17.92 -6.79 -2.45
CA ASP A 452 -18.58 -7.48 -3.56
C ASP A 452 -18.22 -6.90 -4.94
N GLN A 453 -17.50 -5.78 -4.98
CA GLN A 453 -16.98 -5.12 -6.17
C GLN A 453 -18.08 -4.89 -7.22
N SER A 454 -19.29 -4.54 -6.76
CA SER A 454 -20.42 -4.26 -7.64
C SER A 454 -20.12 -3.03 -8.51
N ASP A 455 -20.24 -3.21 -9.82
CA ASP A 455 -20.12 -2.18 -10.87
C ASP A 455 -21.17 -2.54 -11.93
N ARG A 456 -22.33 -1.87 -11.84
CA ARG A 456 -23.52 -2.23 -12.62
C ARG A 456 -23.44 -1.81 -14.07
N ASP A 457 -22.79 -0.70 -14.37
CA ASP A 457 -22.70 -0.14 -15.72
C ASP A 457 -21.38 -0.48 -16.44
N GLN A 458 -20.43 -1.09 -15.72
CA GLN A 458 -19.16 -1.63 -16.20
C GLN A 458 -18.19 -0.56 -16.67
N ASP A 459 -18.17 0.60 -16.00
CA ASP A 459 -17.21 1.66 -16.27
C ASP A 459 -15.88 1.50 -15.54
N GLY A 460 -15.82 0.60 -14.56
CA GLY A 460 -14.64 0.34 -13.74
C GLY A 460 -14.58 1.14 -12.45
N VAL A 461 -15.61 1.92 -12.13
CA VAL A 461 -15.86 2.57 -10.85
C VAL A 461 -16.97 1.79 -10.14
N GLY A 462 -16.78 1.46 -8.86
CA GLY A 462 -17.76 0.67 -8.13
C GLY A 462 -19.00 1.48 -7.76
N ASP A 463 -20.15 0.80 -7.70
CA ASP A 463 -21.47 1.38 -7.41
C ASP A 463 -21.52 2.28 -6.16
N VAL A 464 -20.63 2.05 -5.19
CA VAL A 464 -20.60 2.79 -3.91
C VAL A 464 -19.89 4.13 -4.02
N CYS A 465 -18.94 4.27 -4.95
CA CYS A 465 -18.15 5.46 -5.18
C CYS A 465 -18.43 6.12 -6.55
N ASP A 466 -19.30 5.51 -7.35
CA ASP A 466 -19.78 6.01 -8.62
C ASP A 466 -20.85 7.11 -8.43
N ASN A 467 -20.62 8.28 -9.03
CA ASN A 467 -21.55 9.39 -9.04
C ASN A 467 -22.69 9.23 -10.07
N CYS A 468 -22.66 8.17 -10.89
CA CYS A 468 -23.70 7.74 -11.82
C CYS A 468 -23.85 6.21 -11.93
N PRO A 469 -24.29 5.48 -10.87
CA PRO A 469 -24.25 4.01 -10.76
C PRO A 469 -24.98 3.16 -11.82
N ASP A 470 -25.65 3.79 -12.78
CA ASP A 470 -26.40 3.15 -13.86
C ASP A 470 -25.99 3.69 -15.25
N VAL A 471 -25.01 4.60 -15.35
CA VAL A 471 -24.63 5.32 -16.58
C VAL A 471 -23.11 5.45 -16.74
N PHE A 472 -22.54 4.58 -17.58
CA PHE A 472 -21.09 4.49 -17.83
C PHE A 472 -20.38 5.86 -17.92
N ASN A 473 -19.50 6.16 -16.95
CA ASN A 473 -18.81 7.44 -16.82
C ASN A 473 -17.47 7.31 -16.05
N PRO A 474 -16.47 6.63 -16.62
CA PRO A 474 -15.24 6.26 -15.90
C PRO A 474 -14.38 7.46 -15.45
N ASP A 475 -14.68 8.66 -15.94
CA ASP A 475 -14.02 9.91 -15.56
C ASP A 475 -14.69 10.64 -14.39
N GLN A 476 -15.88 10.21 -13.96
CA GLN A 476 -16.58 10.70 -12.78
C GLN A 476 -16.69 12.23 -12.74
N GLU A 477 -16.91 12.87 -13.90
CA GLU A 477 -16.99 14.33 -14.01
C GLU A 477 -18.26 14.83 -13.31
N ASP A 478 -18.08 15.71 -12.33
CA ASP A 478 -19.14 16.45 -11.63
C ASP A 478 -18.75 17.93 -11.64
N SER A 479 -19.24 18.66 -12.64
CA SER A 479 -18.87 20.05 -12.90
C SER A 479 -19.35 21.00 -11.81
N ASN A 480 -20.43 20.64 -11.09
CA ASN A 480 -21.10 21.52 -10.17
C ASN A 480 -20.89 21.13 -8.69
N GLY A 481 -20.32 19.95 -8.43
CA GLY A 481 -19.90 19.45 -7.13
C GLY A 481 -21.05 19.02 -6.22
N ASN A 482 -22.19 18.61 -6.79
CA ASN A 482 -23.37 18.20 -6.02
C ASN A 482 -23.39 16.70 -5.67
N GLY A 483 -22.42 15.91 -6.17
CA GLY A 483 -22.31 14.47 -5.94
C GLY A 483 -23.11 13.61 -6.94
N ILE A 484 -23.70 14.21 -7.97
CA ILE A 484 -24.32 13.53 -9.12
C ILE A 484 -23.42 13.83 -10.33
N GLY A 485 -23.03 12.81 -11.08
CA GLY A 485 -22.16 13.02 -12.25
C GLY A 485 -22.89 13.69 -13.40
N ASP A 486 -22.16 14.50 -14.17
CA ASP A 486 -22.64 15.19 -15.37
C ASP A 486 -23.29 14.20 -16.38
N ALA A 487 -22.89 12.93 -16.35
CA ALA A 487 -23.38 11.87 -17.23
C ALA A 487 -24.82 11.42 -16.95
N CYS A 488 -25.27 11.47 -15.69
CA CYS A 488 -26.59 11.06 -15.25
C CYS A 488 -27.42 12.22 -14.68
N GLU A 489 -26.85 13.43 -14.65
CA GLU A 489 -27.55 14.63 -14.21
C GLU A 489 -28.74 15.00 -15.12
N ASP A 490 -28.70 14.57 -16.39
CA ASP A 490 -29.83 14.72 -17.33
C ASP A 490 -31.05 13.83 -16.96
N ASP A 491 -30.86 12.76 -16.17
CA ASP A 491 -31.93 11.81 -15.77
C ASP A 491 -32.64 12.23 -14.46
N MET A 492 -32.19 13.28 -13.77
CA MET A 492 -32.80 13.76 -12.51
C MET A 492 -33.04 15.27 -12.52
N LEU A 493 -33.93 15.75 -13.40
CA LEU A 493 -34.48 17.10 -13.32
C LEU A 493 -35.32 17.25 -12.04
N MET A 494 -34.68 17.47 -10.90
CA MET A 494 -35.32 17.65 -9.57
C MET A 494 -36.40 18.74 -9.57
N CYS A 495 -36.31 19.71 -10.48
CA CYS A 495 -37.26 20.80 -10.64
C CYS A 495 -38.29 20.60 -11.75
N ASP A 496 -38.35 19.43 -12.39
CA ASP A 496 -39.45 19.05 -13.29
C ASP A 496 -40.63 18.57 -12.43
N MET A 497 -41.44 19.54 -12.00
CA MET A 497 -42.56 19.32 -11.10
C MET A 497 -43.82 18.83 -11.83
N ASP A 498 -43.91 19.01 -13.15
CA ASP A 498 -45.04 18.52 -13.95
C ASP A 498 -44.77 17.24 -14.76
N GLY A 499 -43.51 16.75 -14.72
CA GLY A 499 -43.06 15.47 -15.23
C GLY A 499 -42.95 15.45 -16.76
N ASP A 500 -42.61 16.58 -17.38
CA ASP A 500 -42.52 16.74 -18.83
C ASP A 500 -41.09 16.70 -19.40
N GLU A 501 -40.12 16.36 -18.54
CA GLU A 501 -38.69 16.28 -18.83
C GLU A 501 -38.08 17.65 -19.21
N ASP A 502 -38.70 18.76 -18.81
CA ASP A 502 -38.11 20.08 -18.86
C ASP A 502 -38.31 20.88 -17.56
N VAL A 503 -37.37 21.80 -17.27
CA VAL A 503 -37.54 22.76 -16.17
C VAL A 503 -37.85 24.10 -16.80
N ASP A 504 -39.12 24.49 -16.72
CA ASP A 504 -39.63 25.72 -17.29
C ASP A 504 -40.58 26.49 -16.34
N ARG A 505 -41.40 27.36 -16.93
CA ARG A 505 -42.34 28.20 -16.20
C ARG A 505 -43.45 27.38 -15.53
N ALA A 506 -43.78 26.22 -16.07
CA ALA A 506 -44.79 25.35 -15.51
C ALA A 506 -44.34 24.88 -14.11
N ASP A 507 -43.08 24.52 -13.95
CA ASP A 507 -42.52 24.09 -12.68
C ASP A 507 -42.42 25.21 -11.66
N LEU A 508 -41.89 26.37 -12.08
CA LEU A 508 -41.78 27.53 -11.20
C LEU A 508 -43.15 28.01 -10.68
N ARG A 509 -44.23 27.77 -11.44
CA ARG A 509 -45.60 28.01 -10.97
C ARG A 509 -46.05 26.99 -9.94
N LEU A 510 -45.64 25.73 -10.06
CA LEU A 510 -45.93 24.69 -9.09
C LEU A 510 -45.21 24.98 -7.76
N VAL A 511 -43.93 25.37 -7.79
CA VAL A 511 -43.21 25.85 -6.59
C VAL A 511 -43.91 27.07 -5.98
N GLY A 512 -44.25 28.06 -6.82
CA GLY A 512 -44.93 29.27 -6.38
C GLY A 512 -46.32 29.02 -5.77
N ALA A 513 -47.03 27.97 -6.20
CA ALA A 513 -48.34 27.60 -5.69
C ALA A 513 -48.27 27.01 -4.26
N LEU A 514 -47.15 26.42 -3.89
CA LEU A 514 -46.92 25.78 -2.58
C LEU A 514 -46.29 26.73 -1.54
N ARG A 515 -46.10 28.00 -1.91
CA ARG A 515 -45.42 29.00 -1.08
C ARG A 515 -46.07 29.15 0.31
N GLY A 516 -45.24 29.02 1.35
CA GLY A 516 -45.63 29.18 2.75
C GLY A 516 -46.24 27.94 3.40
N GLU A 517 -46.30 26.82 2.68
CA GLU A 517 -46.57 25.52 3.26
C GLU A 517 -45.32 24.97 3.97
N SER A 518 -45.52 24.27 5.08
CA SER A 518 -44.45 23.59 5.82
C SER A 518 -44.37 22.14 5.37
N VAL A 519 -43.19 21.67 5.00
CA VAL A 519 -43.02 20.34 4.42
C VAL A 519 -42.72 19.31 5.53
N PRO A 520 -43.45 18.18 5.60
CA PRO A 520 -43.09 17.08 6.49
C PRO A 520 -41.80 16.38 6.01
N PRO A 521 -40.94 15.84 6.90
CA PRO A 521 -39.62 15.29 6.53
C PRO A 521 -39.58 14.06 5.61
N ALA A 522 -40.72 13.60 5.09
CA ALA A 522 -40.82 12.32 4.36
C ALA A 522 -41.43 12.44 2.95
N ASP A 523 -41.61 13.67 2.45
CA ASP A 523 -42.07 13.94 1.08
C ASP A 523 -41.60 15.36 0.70
N PRO A 524 -40.54 15.54 -0.12
CA PRO A 524 -39.99 16.87 -0.42
C PRO A 524 -40.90 17.59 -1.41
N ALA A 525 -41.99 18.16 -0.92
CA ALA A 525 -42.81 19.07 -1.70
C ALA A 525 -42.01 20.37 -1.92
N ALA A 526 -41.46 20.59 -3.11
CA ALA A 526 -40.92 21.86 -3.63
C ALA A 526 -39.97 22.70 -2.72
N ASP A 527 -39.46 22.12 -1.64
CA ASP A 527 -38.48 22.69 -0.70
C ASP A 527 -37.08 22.24 -1.17
N PHE A 528 -36.55 22.99 -2.14
CA PHE A 528 -35.35 22.64 -2.87
C PHE A 528 -34.08 23.16 -2.21
N ASP A 529 -34.18 24.14 -1.30
CA ASP A 529 -33.04 24.60 -0.49
C ASP A 529 -32.93 23.90 0.88
N GLY A 530 -33.91 23.06 1.23
CA GLY A 530 -33.88 22.14 2.36
C GLY A 530 -34.03 22.83 3.71
N ASP A 531 -34.60 24.03 3.74
CA ASP A 531 -34.76 24.83 4.96
C ASP A 531 -36.04 24.49 5.76
N GLY A 532 -36.88 23.60 5.23
CA GLY A 532 -38.14 23.16 5.82
C GLY A 532 -39.33 24.05 5.49
N THR A 533 -39.16 25.08 4.67
CA THR A 533 -40.21 26.03 4.27
C THR A 533 -40.13 26.44 2.81
N ILE A 534 -41.25 26.33 2.08
CA ILE A 534 -41.28 26.72 0.66
C ILE A 534 -41.33 28.24 0.53
N THR A 535 -40.24 28.83 0.06
CA THR A 535 -40.04 30.27 -0.11
C THR A 535 -39.72 30.67 -1.57
N VAL A 536 -39.29 31.93 -1.75
CA VAL A 536 -38.80 32.42 -3.04
C VAL A 536 -37.39 31.91 -3.34
N ASN A 537 -36.68 31.39 -2.34
CA ASN A 537 -35.35 30.84 -2.52
C ASN A 537 -35.40 29.50 -3.24
N ASP A 538 -36.39 28.66 -2.94
CA ASP A 538 -36.65 27.40 -3.68
C ASP A 538 -36.92 27.64 -5.15
N ALA A 539 -37.78 28.62 -5.46
CA ALA A 539 -38.05 28.98 -6.84
C ALA A 539 -36.84 29.62 -7.55
N ARG A 540 -35.94 30.27 -6.81
CA ARG A 540 -34.67 30.76 -7.38
C ARG A 540 -33.70 29.63 -7.63
N TRP A 541 -33.66 28.64 -6.74
CA TRP A 541 -32.87 27.44 -6.91
C TRP A 541 -33.32 26.69 -8.17
N CYS A 542 -34.63 26.44 -8.32
CA CYS A 542 -35.14 25.80 -9.53
C CYS A 542 -34.94 26.62 -10.82
N ALA A 543 -35.02 27.95 -10.75
CA ALA A 543 -34.78 28.78 -11.92
C ALA A 543 -33.32 28.74 -12.42
N GLN A 544 -32.38 28.26 -11.59
CA GLN A 544 -30.99 28.02 -12.00
C GLN A 544 -30.85 26.70 -12.79
N GLN A 545 -31.77 25.75 -12.59
CA GLN A 545 -31.82 24.45 -13.27
C GLN A 545 -32.60 24.47 -14.59
N CYS A 546 -32.99 25.66 -15.05
CA CYS A 546 -33.83 25.82 -16.23
C CYS A 546 -33.13 25.34 -17.52
N THR A 547 -33.73 24.41 -18.25
CA THR A 547 -33.11 23.75 -19.43
C THR A 547 -33.12 24.64 -20.69
N ARG A 548 -33.82 25.78 -20.68
CA ARG A 548 -33.89 26.74 -21.80
C ARG A 548 -33.02 27.98 -21.60
N LYS A 549 -32.32 28.38 -22.65
CA LYS A 549 -31.48 29.59 -22.71
C LYS A 549 -32.30 30.85 -22.37
N ASN A 550 -31.96 31.54 -21.27
CA ASN A 550 -32.51 32.82 -20.75
C ASN A 550 -33.71 32.77 -19.76
N CYS A 551 -33.93 31.67 -19.05
CA CYS A 551 -35.03 31.56 -18.07
C CYS A 551 -34.80 32.35 -16.74
N ALA A 552 -33.56 32.46 -16.27
CA ALA A 552 -33.24 32.83 -14.87
C ALA A 552 -33.62 34.25 -14.40
N GLU A 553 -33.89 35.22 -15.29
CA GLU A 553 -34.11 36.63 -14.87
C GLU A 553 -35.53 37.16 -15.10
N ASP A 554 -36.20 36.77 -16.19
CA ASP A 554 -37.51 37.33 -16.56
C ASP A 554 -38.69 36.62 -15.89
N GLU A 555 -38.55 35.35 -15.50
CA GLU A 555 -39.67 34.51 -15.08
C GLU A 555 -39.90 34.50 -13.56
N VAL A 556 -38.83 34.44 -12.76
CA VAL A 556 -38.89 34.52 -11.28
C VAL A 556 -39.53 35.84 -10.82
N GLN A 557 -39.24 36.95 -11.52
CA GLN A 557 -39.85 38.25 -11.20
C GLN A 557 -41.35 38.31 -11.49
N GLN A 558 -41.85 37.56 -12.48
CA GLN A 558 -43.26 37.56 -12.86
C GLN A 558 -44.10 36.66 -11.95
N VAL A 559 -43.56 35.54 -11.49
CA VAL A 559 -44.26 34.59 -10.60
C VAL A 559 -44.37 35.14 -9.16
N PHE A 560 -43.39 35.92 -8.69
CA PHE A 560 -43.33 36.39 -7.29
C PHE A 560 -43.61 37.90 -7.08
N GLN A 561 -44.19 38.61 -8.06
CA GLN A 561 -44.53 40.03 -7.92
C GLN A 561 -45.71 40.29 -6.97
N LYS A 562 -45.50 41.22 -6.02
CA LYS A 562 -46.43 41.71 -4.99
C LYS A 562 -47.83 42.00 -5.53
N SER A 563 -48.85 41.29 -5.03
CA SER A 563 -50.20 41.83 -4.86
C SER A 563 -50.12 42.99 -3.86
N GLY A 564 -50.08 44.22 -4.36
CA GLY A 564 -50.20 45.41 -3.52
C GLY A 564 -51.66 45.60 -3.08
N THR A 565 -51.96 45.23 -1.83
CA THR A 565 -52.82 45.95 -0.87
C THR A 565 -52.51 45.47 0.54
#